data_AF-A0A091B1T4-F1
#
_entry.id   AF-A0A091B1T4-F1
#
_cell.length_a   1.000
_cell.length_b   1.000
_cell.length_c   1.000
_cell.angle_alpha   90.00
_cell.angle_beta   90.00
_cell.angle_gamma   90.00
#
_symmetry.space_group_name_H-M   'P 1'
#
loop_
_entity.id
_entity.type
_entity.pdbx_description
1 polymer ?
#
loop_
_entity_poly.entity_id
_entity_poly.type
_entity_poly.pdbx_seq_one_letter_code
_entity_poly.pdbx_strand_id
1 'polypeptide(L)'
;MVDKGEKAEGTVHMAEPLTEELIREALQDQIEAVRQVEWDKLEGRIIATLEECLEKIVLSARQVNPSNEEVVSILCEAIRSKTVKISFSREALQFQARVRLMQQTFPEENWPDLSEEMLLSAPQDWLLPWLSGIRNGEQLAALNILPALTETLTW
;
A
#
# COMPACT_ATOMS: atom_id res chain seq x y z
N MET A 1 12.97 13.55 -43.46
CA MET A 1 11.65 13.18 -42.92
C MET A 1 11.86 13.02 -41.43
N VAL A 2 11.54 14.05 -40.65
CA VAL A 2 11.72 14.05 -39.20
C VAL A 2 10.60 13.19 -38.62
N ASP A 3 10.99 12.08 -38.01
CA ASP A 3 10.10 11.15 -37.35
C ASP A 3 9.36 11.90 -36.22
N LYS A 4 8.04 12.03 -36.35
CA LYS A 4 7.18 12.55 -35.28
C LYS A 4 6.89 11.37 -34.37
N GLY A 5 7.78 11.17 -33.39
CA GLY A 5 7.72 10.05 -32.45
C GLY A 5 6.38 9.95 -31.73
N GLU A 6 5.56 9.00 -32.16
CA GLU A 6 4.43 8.43 -31.38
C GLU A 6 4.92 7.37 -30.38
N LYS A 7 6.23 7.10 -30.29
CA LYS A 7 6.83 6.11 -29.39
C LYS A 7 7.84 6.76 -28.46
N ALA A 8 7.83 6.37 -27.19
CA ALA A 8 8.72 6.82 -26.13
C ALA A 8 10.17 6.28 -26.28
N GLU A 9 10.65 6.11 -27.50
CA GLU A 9 11.98 5.56 -27.82
C GLU A 9 12.74 6.55 -28.71
N GLY A 10 14.03 6.72 -28.46
CA GLY A 10 14.91 7.60 -29.23
C GLY A 10 16.30 7.00 -29.40
N THR A 11 16.95 7.30 -30.52
CA THR A 11 18.32 6.84 -30.83
C THR A 11 19.32 7.93 -30.46
N VAL A 12 20.33 7.59 -29.66
CA VAL A 12 21.45 8.48 -29.35
C VAL A 12 22.47 8.42 -30.48
N HIS A 13 22.65 9.53 -31.21
CA HIS A 13 23.62 9.62 -32.31
C HIS A 13 25.00 10.13 -31.89
N MET A 14 25.06 10.93 -30.83
CA MET A 14 26.29 11.48 -30.24
C MET A 14 26.09 11.57 -28.72
N ALA A 15 27.14 11.28 -27.98
CA ALA A 15 27.18 11.42 -26.52
C ALA A 15 28.62 11.72 -26.08
N GLU A 16 28.76 12.37 -24.93
CA GLU A 16 30.02 12.63 -24.26
C GLU A 16 29.96 11.99 -22.87
N PRO A 17 31.06 11.39 -22.36
CA PRO A 17 31.08 10.87 -21.01
C PRO A 17 30.98 12.01 -19.98
N LEU A 18 30.07 11.86 -19.03
CA LEU A 18 30.00 12.70 -17.83
C LEU A 18 30.17 11.82 -16.59
N THR A 19 30.72 12.41 -15.53
CA THR A 19 30.75 11.78 -14.21
C THR A 19 29.57 12.27 -13.38
N GLU A 20 29.17 11.47 -12.39
CA GLU A 20 28.06 11.84 -11.50
C GLU A 20 28.42 13.06 -10.63
N GLU A 21 29.69 13.20 -10.24
CA GLU A 21 30.16 14.35 -9.46
C GLU A 21 29.91 15.68 -10.20
N LEU A 22 30.19 15.70 -11.51
CA LEU A 22 29.98 16.88 -12.34
C LEU A 22 28.48 17.21 -12.46
N ILE A 23 27.63 16.19 -12.60
CA ILE A 23 26.17 16.35 -12.63
C ILE A 23 25.68 16.95 -11.31
N ARG A 24 26.15 16.41 -10.18
CA ARG A 24 25.76 16.88 -8.85
C ARG A 24 26.22 18.30 -8.59
N GLU A 25 27.42 18.69 -9.01
CA GLU A 25 27.91 20.07 -8.86
C GLU A 25 27.11 21.06 -9.71
N ALA A 26 26.89 20.73 -10.99
CA ALA A 26 26.25 21.63 -11.94
C ALA A 26 24.73 21.74 -11.78
N LEU A 27 24.07 20.67 -11.33
CA LEU A 27 22.60 20.55 -11.28
C LEU A 27 22.07 20.32 -9.86
N GLN A 28 22.84 20.65 -8.81
CA GLN A 28 22.44 20.46 -7.42
C GLN A 28 21.02 20.97 -7.09
N ASP A 29 20.66 22.14 -7.63
CA ASP A 29 19.36 22.80 -7.36
C ASP A 29 18.18 22.10 -8.04
N GLN A 30 18.44 21.12 -8.91
CA GLN A 30 17.45 20.29 -9.60
C GLN A 30 17.41 18.86 -9.06
N ILE A 31 18.30 18.51 -8.12
CA ILE A 31 18.31 17.20 -7.49
C ILE A 31 17.35 17.23 -6.32
N GLU A 32 16.33 16.39 -6.39
CA GLU A 32 15.28 16.32 -5.38
C GLU A 32 15.37 15.01 -4.60
N ALA A 33 15.14 15.10 -3.30
CA ALA A 33 14.95 13.93 -2.45
C ALA A 33 13.48 13.47 -2.55
N VAL A 34 13.25 12.33 -3.19
CA VAL A 34 11.92 11.77 -3.42
C VAL A 34 11.73 10.56 -2.51
N ARG A 35 10.64 10.56 -1.75
CA ARG A 35 10.30 9.44 -0.88
C ARG A 35 9.30 8.52 -1.58
N GLN A 36 9.65 7.24 -1.69
CA GLN A 36 8.82 6.19 -2.26
C GLN A 36 8.49 5.17 -1.18
N VAL A 37 7.20 4.83 -1.04
CA VAL A 37 6.76 3.74 -0.17
C VAL A 37 5.78 2.89 -0.95
N GLU A 38 6.05 1.60 -1.00
CA GLU A 38 5.26 0.67 -1.81
C GLU A 38 5.17 -0.71 -1.16
N TRP A 39 4.23 -1.52 -1.67
CA TRP A 39 4.19 -2.94 -1.40
C TRP A 39 5.03 -3.70 -2.42
N ASP A 40 6.16 -4.25 -1.99
CA ASP A 40 6.95 -5.14 -2.83
C ASP A 40 6.22 -6.48 -2.95
N LYS A 41 5.79 -6.79 -4.18
CA LYS A 41 5.05 -8.03 -4.49
C LYS A 41 5.93 -9.27 -4.50
N LEU A 42 7.22 -9.12 -4.77
CA LEU A 42 8.18 -10.22 -4.80
C LEU A 42 8.56 -10.63 -3.38
N GLU A 43 8.84 -9.65 -2.53
CA GLU A 43 9.21 -9.87 -1.13
C GLU A 43 8.01 -9.96 -0.18
N GLY A 44 6.82 -9.54 -0.62
CA GLY A 44 5.59 -9.59 0.16
C GLY A 44 5.61 -8.67 1.39
N ARG A 45 6.26 -7.51 1.27
CA ARG A 45 6.43 -6.56 2.37
C ARG A 45 6.43 -5.11 1.92
N ILE A 46 6.27 -4.20 2.89
CA ILE A 46 6.38 -2.77 2.66
C ILE A 46 7.87 -2.40 2.54
N ILE A 47 8.22 -1.70 1.48
CA ILE A 47 9.54 -1.10 1.28
C ILE A 47 9.37 0.42 1.23
N ALA A 48 10.25 1.14 1.92
CA ALA A 48 10.36 2.58 1.80
C ALA A 48 11.79 2.96 1.43
N THR A 49 11.89 3.83 0.43
CA THR A 49 13.14 4.30 -0.15
C THR A 49 13.13 5.81 -0.17
N LEU A 50 14.27 6.41 0.16
CA LEU A 50 14.55 7.81 -0.16
C LEU A 50 15.51 7.82 -1.34
N GLU A 51 15.03 8.36 -2.45
CA GLU A 51 15.76 8.48 -3.71
C GLU A 51 16.26 9.91 -3.87
N GLU A 52 17.44 10.07 -4.46
CA GLU A 52 17.87 11.34 -5.02
C GLU A 52 17.67 11.28 -6.52
N CYS A 53 16.84 12.18 -7.04
CA CYS A 53 16.45 12.17 -8.44
C CYS A 53 16.87 13.46 -9.13
N LEU A 54 17.43 13.33 -10.33
CA LEU A 54 17.48 14.41 -11.31
C LEU A 54 16.30 14.19 -12.27
N GLU A 55 15.24 14.97 -12.10
CA GLU A 55 13.97 14.76 -12.80
C GLU A 55 13.44 13.32 -12.66
N LYS A 56 13.53 12.51 -13.72
CA LYS A 56 13.10 11.09 -13.75
C LYS A 56 14.26 10.10 -13.59
N ILE A 57 15.49 10.59 -13.43
CA ILE A 57 16.70 9.78 -13.30
C ILE A 57 17.02 9.64 -11.81
N VAL A 58 17.00 8.40 -11.29
CA VAL A 58 17.45 8.10 -9.93
C VAL A 58 18.98 8.05 -9.91
N LEU A 59 19.60 8.95 -9.14
CA LEU A 59 21.05 9.02 -8.94
C LEU A 59 21.50 8.11 -7.80
N SER A 60 20.73 8.12 -6.70
CA SER A 60 20.98 7.24 -5.55
C SER A 60 19.67 6.84 -4.88
N ALA A 61 19.67 5.70 -4.20
CA ALA A 61 18.51 5.20 -3.48
C ALA A 61 18.97 4.54 -2.18
N ARG A 62 18.29 4.83 -1.07
CA ARG A 62 18.56 4.19 0.21
C ARG A 62 17.27 3.81 0.93
N GLN A 63 17.29 2.66 1.59
CA GLN A 63 16.17 2.23 2.43
C GLN A 63 16.01 3.16 3.64
N VAL A 64 14.75 3.41 3.98
CA VAL A 64 14.33 4.23 5.11
C VAL A 64 13.18 3.55 5.84
N ASN A 65 12.93 3.93 7.09
CA ASN A 65 11.77 3.42 7.80
C ASN A 65 10.50 4.14 7.30
N PRO A 66 9.43 3.41 6.93
CA PRO A 66 8.13 4.02 6.65
C PRO A 66 7.47 4.51 7.94
N SER A 67 6.83 5.68 7.88
CA SER A 67 5.96 6.18 8.94
C SER A 67 4.73 5.28 9.11
N ASN A 68 4.04 5.39 10.23
CA ASN A 68 2.85 4.58 10.49
C ASN A 68 1.71 4.90 9.51
N GLU A 69 1.56 6.17 9.11
CA GLU A 69 0.54 6.60 8.14
C GLU A 69 0.80 5.99 6.75
N GLU A 70 2.06 5.99 6.29
CA GLU A 70 2.45 5.35 5.03
C GLU A 70 2.20 3.84 5.06
N VAL A 71 2.55 3.17 6.17
CA VAL A 71 2.28 1.73 6.35
C VAL A 71 0.81 1.42 6.20
N VAL A 72 -0.03 2.16 6.94
CA VAL A 72 -1.48 1.99 6.91
C VAL A 72 -2.01 2.16 5.50
N SER A 73 -1.60 3.24 4.81
CA SER A 73 -2.06 3.54 3.45
C SER A 73 -1.72 2.40 2.50
N ILE A 74 -0.46 1.94 2.51
CA ILE A 74 0.02 0.87 1.63
C ILE A 74 -0.66 -0.47 1.95
N LEU A 75 -0.85 -0.82 3.22
CA LEU A 75 -1.58 -2.04 3.59
C LEU A 75 -3.04 -1.97 3.13
N CYS A 76 -3.72 -0.85 3.34
CA CYS A 76 -5.11 -0.68 2.91
C CYS A 76 -5.24 -0.81 1.38
N GLU A 77 -4.30 -0.26 0.62
CA GLU A 77 -4.25 -0.44 -0.83
C GLU A 77 -3.93 -1.88 -1.25
N ALA A 78 -2.96 -2.53 -0.59
CA ALA A 78 -2.62 -3.92 -0.85
C ALA A 78 -3.79 -4.86 -0.59
N ILE A 79 -4.58 -4.61 0.46
CA ILE A 79 -5.80 -5.35 0.81
C ILE A 79 -6.88 -5.13 -0.27
N ARG A 80 -7.17 -3.86 -0.62
CA ARG A 80 -8.18 -3.51 -1.65
C ARG A 80 -7.84 -4.11 -3.02
N SER A 81 -6.57 -4.05 -3.41
CA SER A 81 -6.08 -4.62 -4.67
C SER A 81 -5.94 -6.15 -4.64
N LYS A 82 -6.22 -6.80 -3.49
CA LYS A 82 -6.06 -8.24 -3.28
C LYS A 82 -4.64 -8.76 -3.52
N THR A 83 -3.65 -7.87 -3.43
CA THR A 83 -2.23 -8.21 -3.53
C THR A 83 -1.76 -8.96 -2.29
N VAL A 84 -2.38 -8.67 -1.14
CA VAL A 84 -2.20 -9.39 0.12
C VAL A 84 -3.54 -9.95 0.60
N LYS A 85 -3.51 -11.05 1.35
CA LYS A 85 -4.70 -11.68 1.93
C LYS A 85 -4.77 -11.45 3.42
N ILE A 86 -5.97 -11.22 3.92
CA ILE A 86 -6.30 -11.25 5.35
C ILE A 86 -6.86 -12.64 5.67
N SER A 87 -6.49 -13.21 6.81
CA SER A 87 -7.05 -14.47 7.27
C SER A 87 -8.32 -14.24 8.08
N PHE A 88 -9.42 -14.86 7.66
CA PHE A 88 -10.66 -14.91 8.43
C PHE A 88 -10.69 -16.19 9.25
N SER A 89 -10.42 -16.08 10.55
CA SER A 89 -10.50 -17.24 11.45
C SER A 89 -11.91 -17.81 11.50
N ARG A 90 -12.05 -19.05 11.97
CA ARG A 90 -13.36 -19.69 12.15
C ARG A 90 -14.28 -18.85 13.05
N GLU A 91 -13.72 -18.23 14.08
CA GLU A 91 -14.43 -17.40 15.03
C GLU A 91 -14.91 -16.10 14.38
N ALA A 92 -14.06 -15.47 13.55
CA ALA A 92 -14.43 -14.29 12.75
C ALA A 92 -15.57 -14.61 11.77
N LEU A 93 -15.46 -15.74 11.05
CA LEU A 93 -16.51 -16.20 10.13
C LEU A 93 -17.83 -16.49 10.86
N GLN A 94 -17.77 -17.11 12.04
CA GLN A 94 -18.96 -17.36 12.86
C GLN A 94 -19.59 -16.05 13.35
N PHE A 95 -18.78 -15.06 13.73
CA PHE A 95 -19.25 -13.74 14.12
C PHE A 95 -19.95 -13.03 12.95
N GLN A 96 -19.32 -12.99 11.77
CA GLN A 96 -19.94 -12.44 10.55
C GLN A 96 -21.27 -13.12 10.22
N ALA A 97 -21.33 -14.46 10.33
CA ALA A 97 -22.56 -15.22 10.08
C ALA A 97 -23.68 -14.85 11.06
N ARG A 98 -23.35 -14.62 12.34
CA ARG A 98 -24.31 -14.17 13.36
C ARG A 98 -24.82 -12.77 13.06
N VAL A 99 -23.94 -11.83 12.71
CA VAL A 99 -24.32 -10.46 12.35
C VAL A 99 -25.23 -10.46 11.11
N ARG A 100 -24.88 -11.25 10.10
CA ARG A 100 -25.71 -11.43 8.90
C ARG A 100 -27.09 -12.01 9.23
N LEU A 101 -27.17 -12.98 10.13
CA LEU A 101 -28.45 -13.51 10.59
C LEU A 101 -29.29 -12.43 11.29
N MET A 102 -28.69 -11.59 12.13
CA MET A 102 -29.40 -10.49 12.80
C MET A 102 -29.90 -9.46 11.80
N GLN A 103 -29.09 -9.09 10.81
CA GLN A 103 -29.50 -8.21 9.72
C GLN A 103 -30.71 -8.75 8.95
N GLN A 104 -30.79 -10.07 8.72
CA GLN A 104 -31.91 -10.72 8.05
C GLN A 104 -33.16 -10.85 8.94
N THR A 105 -32.96 -11.03 10.24
CA THR A 105 -34.05 -11.27 11.20
C THR A 105 -34.69 -9.96 11.68
N PHE A 106 -33.88 -8.92 11.85
CA PHE A 106 -34.25 -7.60 12.37
C PHE A 106 -33.76 -6.49 11.43
N PRO A 107 -34.31 -6.39 10.20
CA PRO A 107 -33.87 -5.41 9.21
C PRO A 107 -34.00 -3.94 9.66
N GLU A 108 -34.91 -3.66 10.60
CA GLU A 108 -35.13 -2.34 11.19
C GLU A 108 -34.02 -1.85 12.13
N GLU A 109 -33.15 -2.74 12.61
CA GLU A 109 -32.10 -2.43 13.59
C GLU A 109 -30.78 -1.98 12.95
N ASN A 110 -30.70 -1.86 11.62
CA ASN A 110 -29.56 -1.33 10.86
C ASN A 110 -28.21 -2.02 11.17
N TRP A 111 -28.21 -3.35 11.31
CA TRP A 111 -27.00 -4.15 11.46
C TRP A 111 -26.02 -3.95 10.29
N PRO A 112 -24.70 -3.81 10.54
CA PRO A 112 -23.72 -3.54 9.50
C PRO A 112 -23.51 -4.75 8.57
N ASP A 113 -23.17 -4.47 7.31
CA ASP A 113 -22.69 -5.51 6.39
C ASP A 113 -21.20 -5.79 6.66
N LEU A 114 -20.93 -6.93 7.27
CA LEU A 114 -19.57 -7.42 7.53
C LEU A 114 -19.15 -8.49 6.52
N SER A 115 -19.71 -8.50 5.30
CA SER A 115 -19.25 -9.38 4.23
C SER A 115 -17.78 -9.11 3.90
N GLU A 116 -17.05 -10.16 3.46
CA GLU A 116 -15.65 -10.01 3.04
C GLU A 116 -15.51 -8.95 1.94
N GLU A 117 -16.44 -8.90 0.99
CA GLU A 117 -16.46 -7.88 -0.07
C GLU A 117 -16.52 -6.46 0.50
N MET A 118 -17.44 -6.20 1.44
CA MET A 118 -17.58 -4.88 2.07
C MET A 118 -16.33 -4.53 2.88
N LEU A 119 -15.84 -5.45 3.71
CA LEU A 119 -14.67 -5.23 4.56
C LEU A 119 -13.38 -4.98 3.77
N LEU A 120 -13.18 -5.71 2.67
CA LEU A 120 -12.00 -5.53 1.82
C LEU A 120 -12.08 -4.27 0.95
N SER A 121 -13.28 -3.71 0.72
CA SER A 121 -13.46 -2.46 -0.04
C SER A 121 -12.98 -1.22 0.74
N ALA A 122 -13.10 -1.24 2.07
CA ALA A 122 -12.78 -0.13 2.96
C ALA A 122 -12.05 -0.60 4.24
N PRO A 123 -10.85 -1.20 4.12
CA PRO A 123 -10.12 -1.71 5.29
C PRO A 123 -9.74 -0.62 6.29
N GLN A 124 -9.59 0.63 5.83
CA GLN A 124 -9.28 1.76 6.70
C GLN A 124 -10.39 2.07 7.72
N ASP A 125 -11.64 1.66 7.47
CA ASP A 125 -12.76 2.01 8.33
C ASP A 125 -12.86 1.13 9.58
N TRP A 126 -12.32 -0.10 9.52
CA TRP A 126 -12.46 -1.09 10.59
C TRP A 126 -11.14 -1.69 11.08
N LEU A 127 -10.08 -1.66 10.25
CA LEU A 127 -8.80 -2.30 10.56
C LEU A 127 -7.71 -1.31 10.97
N LEU A 128 -7.93 0.00 10.82
CA LEU A 128 -6.91 1.03 11.00
C LEU A 128 -6.11 0.92 12.32
N PRO A 129 -6.73 0.79 13.52
CA PRO A 129 -5.98 0.67 14.77
C PRO A 129 -5.13 -0.62 14.85
N TRP A 130 -5.54 -1.64 14.10
CA TRP A 130 -5.00 -3.00 14.12
C TRP A 130 -3.85 -3.22 13.13
N LEU A 131 -3.62 -2.27 12.21
CA LEU A 131 -2.53 -2.32 11.22
C LEU A 131 -1.18 -1.83 11.78
N SER A 132 -1.17 -1.24 12.98
CA SER A 132 0.06 -0.75 13.59
C SER A 132 1.09 -1.86 13.79
N GLY A 133 2.33 -1.62 13.36
CA GLY A 133 3.43 -2.58 13.48
C GLY A 133 3.47 -3.69 12.42
N ILE A 134 2.44 -3.81 11.57
CA ILE A 134 2.43 -4.74 10.44
C ILE A 134 3.31 -4.20 9.31
N ARG A 135 4.22 -5.03 8.79
CA ARG A 135 5.19 -4.65 7.74
C ARG A 135 5.23 -5.64 6.58
N ASN A 136 4.66 -6.83 6.73
CA ASN A 136 4.67 -7.86 5.69
C ASN A 136 3.37 -8.68 5.66
N GLY A 137 3.24 -9.51 4.63
CA GLY A 137 2.02 -10.29 4.38
C GLY A 137 1.78 -11.38 5.42
N GLU A 138 2.84 -11.96 5.97
CA GLU A 138 2.75 -12.99 7.02
C GLU A 138 2.16 -12.42 8.31
N GLN A 139 2.64 -11.25 8.74
CA GLN A 139 2.12 -10.53 9.89
C GLN A 139 0.65 -10.15 9.69
N LEU A 140 0.29 -9.67 8.48
CA LEU A 140 -1.09 -9.36 8.17
C LEU A 140 -1.99 -10.60 8.18
N ALA A 141 -1.51 -11.73 7.64
CA ALA A 141 -2.24 -12.99 7.65
C ALA A 141 -2.39 -13.58 9.06
N ALA A 142 -1.45 -13.30 9.96
CA ALA A 142 -1.49 -13.71 11.36
C ALA A 142 -2.35 -12.78 12.25
N LEU A 143 -2.80 -11.64 11.73
CA LEU A 143 -3.60 -10.68 12.48
C LEU A 143 -4.94 -11.30 12.90
N ASN A 144 -5.22 -11.28 14.21
CA ASN A 144 -6.54 -11.66 14.71
C ASN A 144 -7.51 -10.50 14.45
N ILE A 145 -8.38 -10.67 13.44
CA ILE A 145 -9.34 -9.65 13.02
C ILE A 145 -10.64 -9.65 13.83
N LEU A 146 -10.91 -10.68 14.65
CA LEU A 146 -12.16 -10.76 15.39
C LEU A 146 -12.41 -9.54 16.30
N PRO A 147 -11.42 -9.06 17.09
CA PRO A 147 -11.57 -7.84 17.87
C PRO A 147 -11.95 -6.61 17.03
N ALA A 148 -11.29 -6.43 15.88
CA ALA A 148 -11.60 -5.35 14.94
C ALA A 148 -13.04 -5.42 14.43
N LEU A 149 -13.51 -6.63 14.06
CA LEU A 149 -14.90 -6.84 13.66
C LEU A 149 -15.87 -6.57 14.80
N THR A 150 -15.56 -6.96 16.04
CA THR A 150 -16.45 -6.71 17.17
C THR A 150 -16.58 -5.23 17.50
N GLU A 151 -15.52 -4.44 17.36
CA GLU A 151 -15.56 -2.98 17.60
C GLU A 151 -16.43 -2.21 16.59
N THR A 152 -16.74 -2.81 15.43
CA THR A 152 -17.71 -2.22 14.49
C THR A 152 -19.13 -2.19 15.05
N LEU A 153 -19.44 -3.06 16.02
CA LEU A 153 -20.69 -3.04 16.77
C LEU A 153 -20.49 -2.14 18.00
N THR A 154 -20.78 -0.85 17.84
CA THR A 154 -20.52 0.21 18.83
C THR A 154 -21.47 0.22 20.04
N TRP A 155 -22.21 -0.86 20.28
CA TRP A 155 -23.27 -0.97 21.30
C TRP A 155 -23.00 -2.07 22.31
#